data_AF-A0A7K0I6T8-F1
#
_entry.id   AF-A0A7K0I6T8-F1
#
_cell.length_a   1.000
_cell.length_b   1.000
_cell.length_c   1.000
_cell.angle_alpha   90.00
_cell.angle_beta   90.00
_cell.angle_gamma   90.00
#
_symmetry.space_group_name_H-M   'P 1'
#
loop_
_entity.id
_entity.type
_entity.pdbx_description
1 polymer ?
#
loop_
_entity_poly.entity_id
_entity_poly.type
_entity_poly.pdbx_seq_one_letter_code
_entity_poly.pdbx_strand_id
1 'polypeptide(L)'
;MKKMLLRLMAAMMVLTGCGSKQSAGELPEIDLTAKTFSSDKVGIADEIESIEYIPLELTDESLIANVLDACVSDEYIFIYSTRQESVLQFDRKGKFVRPIAKTGNGPGEVAQIISLTIDEENRLFCVNEYFSTSFYSFDGEFIKKITSLRPNSYQLSVGANTMAELGRMYVPMNIPGMFSLGIFNWATDDTIAFRRTIGNVDVMPLEEVSLKGWI
;
A
#
# COMPACT_ATOMS: atom_id res chain seq x y z
N MET A 1 5.82 -54.86 -33.88
CA MET A 1 5.56 -54.32 -32.53
C MET A 1 6.59 -53.27 -32.08
N LYS A 2 7.91 -53.48 -32.26
CA LYS A 2 8.95 -52.48 -31.90
C LYS A 2 8.83 -51.12 -32.61
N LYS A 3 8.40 -51.11 -33.89
CA LYS A 3 8.17 -49.86 -34.65
C LYS A 3 6.88 -49.11 -34.24
N MET A 4 5.94 -49.78 -33.57
CA MET A 4 4.74 -49.15 -33.00
C MET A 4 5.04 -48.53 -31.62
N LEU A 5 5.85 -49.20 -30.79
CA LEU A 5 6.30 -48.64 -29.51
C LEU A 5 7.17 -47.38 -29.68
N LEU A 6 8.02 -47.33 -30.71
CA LEU A 6 8.83 -46.13 -31.00
C LEU A 6 7.97 -44.93 -31.43
N ARG A 7 6.84 -45.18 -32.11
CA ARG A 7 5.90 -44.12 -32.51
C ARG A 7 5.05 -43.61 -31.35
N LEU A 8 4.74 -44.47 -30.37
CA LEU A 8 4.05 -44.08 -29.14
C LEU A 8 4.95 -43.28 -28.17
N MET A 9 6.26 -43.58 -28.11
CA MET A 9 7.21 -42.76 -27.33
C MET A 9 7.47 -41.38 -27.95
N ALA A 10 7.45 -41.25 -29.28
CA ALA A 10 7.59 -39.95 -29.95
C ALA A 10 6.33 -39.06 -29.82
N ALA A 11 5.15 -39.66 -29.66
CA ALA A 11 3.89 -38.93 -29.47
C ALA A 11 3.69 -38.39 -28.04
N MET A 12 4.47 -38.86 -27.06
CA MET A 12 4.35 -38.46 -25.65
C MET A 12 5.28 -37.29 -25.26
N MET A 13 6.16 -36.85 -26.17
CA MET A 13 7.09 -35.72 -25.95
C MET A 13 6.57 -34.35 -26.39
N VAL A 14 5.31 -34.24 -26.84
CA VAL A 14 4.74 -32.96 -27.36
C VAL A 14 3.82 -32.26 -26.34
N LEU A 15 3.75 -32.74 -25.09
CA LEU A 15 2.89 -32.15 -24.05
C LEU A 15 3.65 -31.37 -22.96
N THR A 16 4.81 -30.82 -23.28
CA THR A 16 5.49 -29.87 -22.37
C THR A 16 5.39 -28.44 -22.87
N GLY A 17 4.55 -27.66 -22.17
CA GLY A 17 4.92 -26.28 -21.84
C GLY A 17 4.25 -25.16 -22.62
N CYS A 18 2.92 -25.15 -22.73
CA CYS A 18 2.19 -23.88 -22.85
C CYS A 18 1.73 -23.44 -21.45
N GLY A 19 2.71 -23.08 -20.62
CA GLY A 19 2.42 -22.16 -19.53
C GLY A 19 2.20 -20.81 -20.19
N SER A 20 0.95 -20.43 -20.43
CA SER A 20 0.64 -19.02 -20.66
C SER A 20 1.22 -18.31 -19.44
N LYS A 21 2.28 -17.52 -19.65
CA LYS A 21 2.58 -16.43 -18.72
C LYS A 21 1.28 -15.62 -18.71
N GLN A 22 0.48 -15.83 -17.69
CA GLN A 22 -0.55 -14.89 -17.34
C GLN A 22 0.23 -13.61 -17.15
N SER A 23 0.16 -12.73 -18.16
CA SER A 23 0.67 -11.39 -18.03
C SER A 23 0.00 -10.89 -16.77
N ALA A 24 0.78 -10.65 -15.71
CA ALA A 24 0.36 -9.66 -14.73
C ALA A 24 -0.11 -8.48 -15.58
N GLY A 25 -1.38 -8.06 -15.40
CA GLY A 25 -1.98 -7.04 -16.24
C GLY A 25 -1.00 -5.88 -16.39
N GLU A 26 -0.84 -5.37 -17.61
CA GLU A 26 0.01 -4.19 -17.83
C GLU A 26 -0.39 -3.14 -16.79
N LEU A 27 0.56 -2.76 -15.94
CA LEU A 27 0.32 -1.72 -14.95
C LEU A 27 -0.07 -0.45 -15.72
N PRO A 28 -1.08 0.31 -15.27
CA PRO A 28 -1.44 1.56 -15.91
C PRO A 28 -0.21 2.48 -16.00
N GLU A 29 0.25 2.77 -17.21
CA GLU A 29 1.38 3.66 -17.45
C GLU A 29 0.85 5.07 -17.73
N ILE A 30 1.24 6.03 -16.89
CA ILE A 30 0.88 7.44 -17.05
C ILE A 30 2.08 8.18 -17.62
N ASP A 31 2.00 8.61 -18.88
CA ASP A 31 3.02 9.46 -19.51
C ASP A 31 2.90 10.90 -19.01
N LEU A 32 3.67 11.23 -17.98
CA LEU A 32 3.77 12.58 -17.42
C LEU A 32 4.44 13.59 -18.38
N THR A 33 4.97 13.15 -19.53
CA THR A 33 5.59 14.00 -20.56
C THR A 33 4.64 14.34 -21.71
N ALA A 34 3.42 13.80 -21.70
CA ALA A 34 2.41 14.08 -22.70
C ALA A 34 2.09 15.58 -22.77
N LYS A 35 2.13 16.15 -23.98
CA LYS A 35 1.89 17.59 -24.21
C LYS A 35 0.42 17.98 -24.24
N THR A 36 -0.46 16.98 -24.30
CA THR A 36 -1.91 17.13 -24.39
C THR A 36 -2.55 16.20 -23.39
N PHE A 37 -2.72 16.70 -22.16
CA PHE A 37 -3.75 16.20 -21.28
C PHE A 37 -5.06 16.83 -21.76
N SER A 38 -6.14 16.04 -21.84
CA SER A 38 -7.47 16.63 -21.95
C SER A 38 -7.64 17.59 -20.77
N SER A 39 -7.70 18.89 -21.05
CA SER A 39 -7.79 19.93 -20.03
C SER A 39 -9.23 20.32 -19.76
N ASP A 40 -10.18 19.42 -20.05
CA ASP A 40 -11.54 19.61 -19.59
C ASP A 40 -11.47 19.72 -18.07
N LYS A 41 -11.98 20.83 -17.53
CA LYS A 41 -11.99 21.05 -16.09
C LYS A 41 -12.85 19.96 -15.48
N VAL A 42 -12.22 18.95 -14.89
CA VAL A 42 -12.92 17.93 -14.11
C VAL A 42 -13.30 18.58 -12.79
N GLY A 43 -14.60 18.77 -12.57
CA GLY A 43 -15.10 19.16 -11.26
C GLY A 43 -15.04 17.96 -10.33
N ILE A 44 -14.51 18.12 -9.12
CA ILE A 44 -14.56 17.06 -8.08
C ILE A 44 -16.00 16.59 -7.88
N ALA A 45 -16.98 17.50 -7.99
CA ALA A 45 -18.40 17.19 -7.89
C ALA A 45 -18.90 16.25 -9.00
N ASP A 46 -18.30 16.30 -10.20
CA ASP A 46 -18.70 15.45 -11.33
C ASP A 46 -18.23 13.99 -11.13
N GLU A 47 -17.24 13.77 -10.26
CA GLU A 47 -16.70 12.46 -9.90
C GLU A 47 -17.34 11.86 -8.64
N ILE A 48 -18.19 12.62 -7.92
CA ILE A 48 -18.89 12.13 -6.72
C ILE A 48 -20.23 11.52 -7.13
N GLU A 49 -20.35 10.20 -7.05
CA GLU A 49 -21.62 9.51 -7.29
C GLU A 49 -22.66 9.79 -6.19
N SER A 50 -22.23 9.78 -4.91
CA SER A 50 -23.11 10.04 -3.77
C SER A 50 -22.33 10.46 -2.53
N ILE A 51 -23.04 11.02 -1.55
CA ILE A 51 -22.49 11.39 -0.24
C ILE A 51 -23.32 10.68 0.84
N GLU A 52 -22.63 9.94 1.71
CA GLU A 52 -23.22 9.26 2.86
C GLU A 52 -22.68 9.85 4.17
N TYR A 53 -23.58 10.04 5.16
CA TYR A 53 -23.22 10.47 6.50
C TYR A 53 -23.45 9.32 7.49
N ILE A 54 -22.38 8.83 8.10
CA ILE A 54 -22.42 7.68 9.00
C ILE A 54 -22.10 8.15 10.42
N PRO A 55 -23.09 8.22 11.32
CA PRO A 55 -22.82 8.52 12.71
C PRO A 55 -22.14 7.31 13.36
N LEU A 56 -20.94 7.52 13.91
CA LEU A 56 -20.22 6.47 14.60
C LEU A 56 -20.70 6.34 16.05
N GLU A 57 -20.86 5.10 16.50
CA GLU A 57 -21.15 4.76 17.89
C GLU A 57 -20.09 5.37 18.80
N LEU A 58 -20.54 5.99 19.88
CA LEU A 58 -19.69 6.69 20.83
C LEU A 58 -19.89 6.09 22.22
N THR A 59 -18.96 5.23 22.60
CA THR A 59 -18.83 4.61 23.94
C THR A 59 -17.43 4.85 24.48
N ASP A 60 -17.17 4.43 25.72
CA ASP A 60 -15.84 4.50 26.31
C ASP A 60 -14.81 3.68 25.51
N GLU A 61 -15.24 2.59 24.87
CA GLU A 61 -14.41 1.70 24.05
C GLU A 61 -14.19 2.22 22.61
N SER A 62 -15.01 3.16 22.15
CA SER A 62 -15.03 3.66 20.76
C SER A 62 -14.76 5.17 20.67
N LEU A 63 -14.26 5.78 21.74
CA LEU A 63 -14.00 7.22 21.81
C LEU A 63 -12.95 7.64 20.78
N ILE A 64 -13.35 8.47 19.83
CA ILE A 64 -12.48 9.10 18.83
C ILE A 64 -12.16 10.52 19.30
N ALA A 65 -10.87 10.87 19.37
CA ALA A 65 -10.44 12.24 19.64
C ALA A 65 -10.14 13.01 18.35
N ASN A 66 -8.97 12.76 17.76
CA ASN A 66 -8.61 13.27 16.44
C ASN A 66 -8.33 12.08 15.54
N VAL A 67 -8.96 12.06 14.37
CA VAL A 67 -8.69 11.06 13.34
C VAL A 67 -7.31 11.35 12.74
N LEU A 68 -6.41 10.39 12.85
CA LEU A 68 -5.08 10.45 12.24
C LEU A 68 -5.09 9.83 10.85
N ASP A 69 -5.82 8.73 10.69
CA ASP A 69 -6.02 8.06 9.41
C ASP A 69 -7.32 7.26 9.44
N ALA A 70 -7.90 6.99 8.28
CA ALA A 70 -9.09 6.18 8.13
C ALA A 70 -9.14 5.48 6.77
N CYS A 71 -9.71 4.28 6.75
CA CYS A 71 -10.03 3.58 5.51
C CYS A 71 -11.42 2.96 5.60
N VAL A 72 -12.06 2.82 4.44
CA VAL A 72 -13.44 2.36 4.31
C VAL A 72 -13.45 1.22 3.29
N SER A 73 -13.99 0.07 3.69
CA SER A 73 -14.31 -1.06 2.82
C SER A 73 -15.82 -1.11 2.55
N ASP A 74 -16.27 -2.10 1.77
CA ASP A 74 -17.70 -2.34 1.56
C ASP A 74 -18.41 -2.77 2.86
N GLU A 75 -17.66 -3.30 3.84
CA GLU A 75 -18.21 -3.86 5.08
C GLU A 75 -17.89 -3.07 6.35
N TYR A 76 -16.76 -2.37 6.37
CA TYR A 76 -16.23 -1.77 7.59
C TYR A 76 -15.64 -0.38 7.36
N ILE A 77 -15.54 0.36 8.46
CA ILE A 77 -14.85 1.63 8.58
C ILE A 77 -13.77 1.42 9.64
N PHE A 78 -12.52 1.72 9.30
CA PHE A 78 -11.39 1.63 10.21
C PHE A 78 -10.87 3.02 10.50
N ILE A 79 -10.71 3.35 11.78
CA ILE A 79 -10.30 4.68 12.23
C ILE A 79 -9.13 4.56 13.20
N TYR A 80 -8.02 5.20 12.85
CA TYR A 80 -6.92 5.42 13.78
C TYR A 80 -7.03 6.81 14.38
N SER A 81 -6.96 6.92 15.71
CA SER A 81 -7.11 8.19 16.41
C SER A 81 -6.03 8.43 17.46
N THR A 82 -5.76 9.70 17.78
CA THR A 82 -4.68 10.11 18.70
C THR A 82 -4.80 9.57 20.13
N ARG A 83 -5.97 9.09 20.56
CA ARG A 83 -6.21 8.62 21.94
C ARG A 83 -6.23 7.10 22.07
N GLN A 84 -6.29 6.37 20.96
CA GLN A 84 -6.47 4.93 21.00
C GLN A 84 -5.15 4.22 20.78
N GLU A 85 -4.88 3.23 21.63
CA GLU A 85 -3.78 2.28 21.47
C GLU A 85 -4.15 1.18 20.45
N SER A 86 -5.02 1.48 19.49
CA SER A 86 -5.47 0.56 18.46
C SER A 86 -6.18 1.31 17.34
N VAL A 87 -6.42 0.62 16.23
CA VAL A 87 -7.37 1.06 15.21
C VAL A 87 -8.77 0.59 15.63
N LEU A 88 -9.76 1.47 15.53
CA LEU A 88 -11.15 1.13 15.81
C LEU A 88 -11.85 0.66 14.53
N GLN A 89 -12.50 -0.49 14.59
CA GLN A 89 -13.30 -1.03 13.50
C GLN A 89 -14.79 -0.83 13.79
N PHE A 90 -15.50 -0.23 12.83
CA PHE A 90 -16.94 -0.02 12.83
C PHE A 90 -17.55 -0.73 11.63
N ASP A 91 -18.82 -1.12 11.71
CA ASP A 91 -19.58 -1.53 10.52
C ASP A 91 -19.99 -0.31 9.68
N ARG A 92 -20.51 -0.54 8.47
CA ARG A 92 -21.03 0.54 7.60
C ARG A 92 -22.21 1.33 8.17
N LYS A 93 -22.85 0.86 9.25
CA LYS A 93 -23.91 1.60 9.95
C LYS A 93 -23.35 2.46 11.10
N GLY A 94 -22.03 2.45 11.27
CA GLY A 94 -21.32 3.19 12.30
C GLY A 94 -21.31 2.49 13.67
N LYS A 95 -21.77 1.24 13.77
CA LYS A 95 -21.73 0.50 15.04
C LYS A 95 -20.30 0.04 15.32
N PHE A 96 -19.84 0.21 16.56
CA PHE A 96 -18.53 -0.27 16.98
C PHE A 96 -18.50 -1.80 16.97
N VAL A 97 -17.47 -2.36 16.35
CA VAL A 97 -17.28 -3.81 16.24
C VAL A 97 -16.20 -4.28 17.20
N ARG A 98 -14.97 -3.73 17.08
CA ARG A 98 -13.81 -4.12 17.89
C ARG A 98 -12.63 -3.14 17.72
N PRO A 99 -11.66 -3.14 18.64
CA PRO A 99 -10.32 -2.65 18.34
C PRO A 99 -9.53 -3.70 17.55
N ILE A 100 -8.68 -3.25 16.62
CA ILE A 100 -7.78 -4.06 15.79
C ILE A 100 -6.40 -3.40 15.76
N ALA A 101 -5.34 -4.18 15.52
CA ALA A 101 -3.97 -3.69 15.45
C ALA A 101 -3.59 -2.83 16.68
N LYS A 102 -3.59 -3.46 17.87
CA LYS A 102 -3.22 -2.80 19.11
C LYS A 102 -1.77 -2.36 19.09
N THR A 103 -1.48 -1.18 19.64
CA THR A 103 -0.14 -0.67 19.81
C THR A 103 0.59 -1.49 20.87
N GLY A 104 1.77 -1.98 20.53
CA GLY A 104 2.61 -2.77 21.44
C GLY A 104 3.64 -3.61 20.69
N ASN A 105 4.24 -4.56 21.39
CA ASN A 105 5.32 -5.42 20.88
C ASN A 105 5.00 -6.92 20.95
N GLY A 106 3.77 -7.27 21.33
CA GLY A 106 3.27 -8.64 21.38
C GLY A 106 2.93 -9.20 20.00
N PRO A 107 2.66 -10.52 19.91
CA PRO A 107 2.19 -11.14 18.68
C PRO A 107 0.90 -10.47 18.17
N GLY A 108 0.91 -9.99 16.93
CA GLY A 108 -0.23 -9.30 16.32
C GLY A 108 -0.41 -7.85 16.74
N GLU A 109 0.49 -7.29 17.56
CA GLU A 109 0.54 -5.87 17.89
C GLU A 109 1.43 -5.09 16.89
N VAL A 110 1.19 -3.78 16.83
CA VAL A 110 1.94 -2.84 15.98
C VAL A 110 2.74 -1.88 16.83
N ALA A 111 4.02 -1.66 16.51
CA ALA A 111 4.86 -0.79 17.33
C ALA A 111 4.50 0.70 17.12
N GLN A 112 4.12 1.04 15.89
CA GLN A 112 3.77 2.39 15.45
C GLN A 112 2.96 2.32 14.17
N ILE A 113 1.94 3.16 14.04
CA ILE A 113 1.08 3.22 12.86
C ILE A 113 1.46 4.45 12.05
N ILE A 114 1.86 4.24 10.79
CA ILE A 114 2.19 5.31 9.83
C ILE A 114 1.00 5.58 8.93
N SER A 115 0.41 4.53 8.36
CA SER A 115 -0.77 4.63 7.51
C SER A 115 -1.58 3.34 7.51
N LEU A 116 -2.86 3.46 7.17
CA LEU A 116 -3.78 2.35 6.99
C LEU A 116 -4.12 2.17 5.52
N THR A 117 -4.34 0.93 5.09
CA THR A 117 -4.92 0.64 3.78
C THR A 117 -5.66 -0.69 3.80
N ILE A 118 -6.53 -0.90 2.82
CA ILE A 118 -7.33 -2.12 2.67
C ILE A 118 -7.06 -2.73 1.30
N ASP A 119 -6.82 -4.03 1.25
CA ASP A 119 -6.94 -4.85 0.05
C ASP A 119 -8.32 -5.49 0.08
N GLU A 120 -9.27 -4.87 -0.61
CA GLU A 120 -10.70 -5.25 -0.59
C GLU A 120 -10.92 -6.65 -1.14
N GLU A 121 -10.24 -6.98 -2.26
CA GLU A 121 -10.41 -8.24 -2.97
C GLU A 121 -9.97 -9.44 -2.11
N ASN A 122 -8.90 -9.29 -1.33
CA ASN A 122 -8.44 -10.32 -0.41
C ASN A 122 -8.99 -10.16 1.02
N ARG A 123 -9.81 -9.14 1.28
CA ARG A 123 -10.34 -8.81 2.62
C ARG A 123 -9.25 -8.64 3.67
N LEU A 124 -8.20 -7.92 3.32
CA LEU A 124 -7.07 -7.67 4.21
C LEU A 124 -7.06 -6.22 4.67
N PHE A 125 -7.05 -6.04 5.99
CA PHE A 125 -6.70 -4.78 6.61
C PHE A 125 -5.19 -4.71 6.82
N CYS A 126 -4.55 -3.67 6.32
CA CYS A 126 -3.11 -3.53 6.31
C CYS A 126 -2.68 -2.30 7.10
N VAL A 127 -1.75 -2.48 8.02
CA VAL A 127 -1.18 -1.42 8.84
C VAL A 127 0.28 -1.25 8.44
N ASN A 128 0.58 -0.12 7.83
CA ASN A 128 1.95 0.29 7.55
C ASN A 128 2.59 0.80 8.85
N GLU A 129 3.64 0.12 9.25
CA GLU A 129 4.51 0.48 10.36
C GLU A 129 5.83 0.99 9.79
N TYR A 130 6.66 1.57 10.64
CA TYR A 130 7.88 2.21 10.18
C TYR A 130 8.92 1.24 9.55
N PHE A 131 8.99 -0.01 10.00
CA PHE A 131 9.87 -1.04 9.43
C PHE A 131 9.13 -2.33 9.08
N SER A 132 7.80 -2.28 8.98
CA SER A 132 7.01 -3.46 8.65
C SER A 132 5.63 -3.09 8.15
N THR A 133 4.97 -4.05 7.52
CA THR A 133 3.54 -3.98 7.25
C THR A 133 2.89 -5.17 7.93
N SER A 134 1.90 -4.90 8.79
CA SER A 134 1.09 -5.92 9.46
C SER A 134 -0.22 -6.12 8.72
N PHE A 135 -0.62 -7.38 8.54
CA PHE A 135 -1.80 -7.78 7.80
C PHE A 135 -2.79 -8.48 8.73
N TYR A 136 -4.04 -8.09 8.67
CA TYR A 136 -5.14 -8.63 9.44
C TYR A 136 -6.29 -9.02 8.52
N SER A 137 -7.09 -10.01 8.91
CA SER A 137 -8.37 -10.25 8.25
C SER A 137 -9.38 -9.17 8.67
N PHE A 138 -10.46 -9.01 7.91
CA PHE A 138 -11.59 -8.17 8.31
C PHE A 138 -12.28 -8.63 9.60
N ASP A 139 -12.07 -9.89 10.02
CA ASP A 139 -12.58 -10.40 11.29
C ASP A 139 -11.73 -9.97 12.51
N GLY A 140 -10.57 -9.35 12.27
CA GLY A 140 -9.67 -8.85 13.31
C GLY A 140 -8.47 -9.74 13.60
N GLU A 141 -8.32 -10.86 12.89
CA GLU A 141 -7.26 -11.83 13.15
C GLU A 141 -5.96 -11.40 12.49
N PHE A 142 -4.86 -11.43 13.25
CA PHE A 142 -3.53 -11.19 12.70
C PHE A 142 -3.11 -12.34 11.77
N ILE A 143 -2.70 -12.01 10.56
CA ILE A 143 -2.28 -12.98 9.54
C ILE A 143 -0.77 -13.08 9.48
N LYS A 144 -0.09 -11.95 9.26
CA LYS A 144 1.37 -11.89 9.10
C LYS A 144 1.90 -10.48 9.26
N LYS A 145 3.21 -10.38 9.50
CA LYS A 145 3.98 -9.13 9.47
C LYS A 145 5.12 -9.31 8.48
N ILE A 146 5.22 -8.41 7.50
CA ILE A 146 6.33 -8.37 6.55
C ILE A 146 7.26 -7.27 7.00
N THR A 147 8.51 -7.59 7.30
CA THR A 147 9.52 -6.60 7.68
C THR A 147 10.13 -5.95 6.44
N SER A 148 10.42 -4.66 6.55
CA SER A 148 11.17 -3.88 5.58
C SER A 148 12.47 -3.42 6.21
N LEU A 149 13.54 -3.45 5.41
CA LEU A 149 14.85 -2.93 5.82
C LEU A 149 14.87 -1.39 5.89
N ARG A 150 13.88 -0.72 5.27
CA ARG A 150 13.79 0.74 5.24
C ARG A 150 12.36 1.22 5.43
N PRO A 151 12.16 2.37 6.10
CA PRO A 151 10.85 2.97 6.16
C PRO A 151 10.44 3.49 4.79
N ASN A 152 9.16 3.37 4.47
CA ASN A 152 8.50 4.13 3.41
C ASN A 152 7.75 5.31 4.06
N SER A 153 7.43 6.34 3.27
CA SER A 153 6.65 7.47 3.77
C SER A 153 5.15 7.19 3.78
N TYR A 154 4.69 6.33 2.88
CA TYR A 154 3.28 5.94 2.77
C TYR A 154 3.16 4.62 1.99
N GLN A 155 2.13 3.82 2.29
CA GLN A 155 1.73 2.65 1.51
C GLN A 155 0.23 2.69 1.22
N LEU A 156 -0.15 2.26 0.02
CA LEU A 156 -1.54 2.16 -0.42
C LEU A 156 -1.75 0.87 -1.20
N SER A 157 -2.82 0.13 -0.92
CA SER A 157 -3.21 -1.00 -1.77
C SER A 157 -3.78 -0.49 -3.09
N VAL A 158 -3.34 -1.09 -4.18
CA VAL A 158 -3.77 -0.72 -5.55
C VAL A 158 -4.40 -1.91 -6.29
N GLY A 159 -4.74 -2.97 -5.56
CA GLY A 159 -5.33 -4.19 -6.07
C GLY A 159 -4.92 -5.42 -5.26
N ALA A 160 -5.46 -6.58 -5.62
CA ALA A 160 -5.17 -7.83 -4.92
C ALA A 160 -3.66 -8.07 -4.76
N ASN A 161 -3.24 -8.27 -3.52
CA ASN A 161 -1.87 -8.54 -3.12
C ASN A 161 -0.85 -7.51 -3.67
N THR A 162 -1.30 -6.30 -3.99
CA THR A 162 -0.50 -5.27 -4.66
C THR A 162 -0.54 -3.98 -3.87
N MET A 163 0.64 -3.48 -3.50
CA MET A 163 0.81 -2.22 -2.76
C MET A 163 1.67 -1.26 -3.58
N ALA A 164 1.24 -0.01 -3.68
CA ALA A 164 2.07 1.12 -4.05
C ALA A 164 2.72 1.71 -2.80
N GLU A 165 3.98 2.13 -2.91
CA GLU A 165 4.71 2.71 -1.78
C GLU A 165 5.35 4.03 -2.20
N LEU A 166 5.20 5.06 -1.36
CA LEU A 166 5.78 6.37 -1.59
C LEU A 166 7.08 6.52 -0.82
N GLY A 167 8.18 6.66 -1.56
CA GLY A 167 9.48 7.03 -1.01
C GLY A 167 10.16 5.95 -0.17
N ARG A 168 11.43 6.21 0.11
CA ARG A 168 12.23 5.49 1.11
C ARG A 168 12.85 6.52 2.02
N MET A 169 12.43 6.53 3.28
CA MET A 169 12.94 7.50 4.24
C MET A 169 14.45 7.31 4.41
N TYR A 170 15.16 8.41 4.69
CA TYR A 170 16.60 8.45 4.94
C TYR A 170 17.50 8.04 3.77
N VAL A 171 16.94 7.91 2.56
CA VAL A 171 17.75 7.80 1.35
C VAL A 171 17.85 9.20 0.72
N PRO A 172 19.05 9.69 0.37
CA PRO A 172 19.21 11.01 -0.22
C PRO A 172 18.52 11.14 -1.59
N MET A 173 17.82 12.25 -1.84
CA MET A 173 17.07 12.49 -3.10
C MET A 173 17.94 12.50 -4.37
N ASN A 174 19.26 12.67 -4.24
CA ASN A 174 20.21 12.67 -5.35
C ASN A 174 20.74 11.27 -5.69
N ILE A 175 20.16 10.20 -5.14
CA ILE A 175 20.51 8.82 -5.48
C ILE A 175 19.79 8.39 -6.79
N PRO A 176 20.51 7.94 -7.84
CA PRO A 176 19.90 7.56 -9.12
C PRO A 176 18.90 6.41 -8.96
N GLY A 177 17.71 6.51 -9.57
CA GLY A 177 16.70 5.45 -9.51
C GLY A 177 15.79 5.52 -8.29
N MET A 178 15.91 6.53 -7.43
CA MET A 178 14.92 6.77 -6.38
C MET A 178 13.94 7.87 -6.79
N PHE A 179 12.67 7.76 -6.40
CA PHE A 179 11.66 8.80 -6.62
C PHE A 179 12.19 10.18 -6.18
N SER A 180 12.13 11.19 -7.06
CA SER A 180 12.61 12.54 -6.76
C SER A 180 11.61 13.64 -7.10
N LEU A 181 11.38 14.51 -6.11
CA LEU A 181 10.64 15.78 -6.16
C LEU A 181 11.61 16.94 -6.51
N GLY A 182 11.11 18.04 -7.10
CA GLY A 182 11.91 19.13 -7.68
C GLY A 182 12.35 20.24 -6.71
N ILE A 183 13.23 21.13 -7.20
CA ILE A 183 13.63 22.37 -6.52
C ILE A 183 12.94 23.55 -7.20
N PHE A 184 12.26 24.38 -6.41
CA PHE A 184 11.54 25.56 -6.86
C PHE A 184 12.14 26.80 -6.23
N ASN A 185 12.25 27.87 -7.00
CA ASN A 185 12.54 29.19 -6.46
C ASN A 185 11.23 29.90 -6.15
N TRP A 186 10.88 30.00 -4.87
CA TRP A 186 9.63 30.62 -4.42
C TRP A 186 9.53 32.12 -4.73
N ALA A 187 10.67 32.81 -4.89
CA ALA A 187 10.70 34.24 -5.18
C ALA A 187 10.46 34.55 -6.67
N THR A 188 10.74 33.58 -7.55
CA THR A 188 10.61 33.74 -9.01
C THR A 188 9.60 32.78 -9.62
N ASP A 189 8.98 31.92 -8.80
CA ASP A 189 8.08 30.83 -9.18
C ASP A 189 8.68 29.92 -10.28
N ASP A 190 10.01 29.73 -10.25
CA ASP A 190 10.75 29.07 -11.33
C ASP A 190 11.29 27.70 -10.92
N THR A 191 11.29 26.77 -11.88
CA THR A 191 11.77 25.39 -11.67
C THR A 191 13.28 25.33 -11.85
N ILE A 192 14.02 24.93 -10.81
CA ILE A 192 15.49 24.90 -10.83
C ILE A 192 16.04 23.54 -11.31
N ALA A 193 15.45 22.42 -10.87
CA ALA A 193 15.86 21.07 -11.30
C ALA A 193 14.85 19.98 -10.93
N PHE A 194 14.74 18.94 -11.78
CA PHE A 194 14.03 17.68 -11.52
C PHE A 194 14.90 16.48 -11.88
N ARG A 195 14.76 15.37 -11.14
CA ARG A 195 15.47 14.13 -11.42
C ARG A 195 14.53 12.95 -11.69
N ARG A 196 15.08 11.96 -12.39
CA ARG A 196 14.38 11.12 -13.35
C ARG A 196 14.63 9.65 -13.05
N THR A 197 13.56 8.86 -13.13
CA THR A 197 13.43 7.39 -13.17
C THR A 197 13.30 6.60 -11.87
N ILE A 198 12.32 5.68 -11.92
CA ILE A 198 11.58 5.04 -10.83
C ILE A 198 12.35 3.83 -10.25
N GLY A 199 12.37 3.77 -8.93
CA GLY A 199 12.58 2.59 -8.07
C GLY A 199 13.70 1.62 -8.43
N ASN A 200 14.94 1.94 -8.09
CA ASN A 200 15.95 0.95 -7.76
C ASN A 200 15.90 0.70 -6.24
N VAL A 201 15.88 -0.56 -5.80
CA VAL A 201 15.82 -0.94 -4.37
C VAL A 201 17.19 -1.23 -3.75
N ASP A 202 18.24 -1.30 -4.57
CA ASP A 202 19.61 -1.69 -4.19
C ASP A 202 20.54 -0.50 -3.91
N VAL A 203 19.98 0.71 -3.73
CA VAL A 203 20.72 1.94 -4.03
C VAL A 203 21.64 2.49 -2.94
N MET A 204 21.71 1.84 -1.77
CA MET A 204 22.69 2.17 -0.73
C MET A 204 22.81 1.01 0.28
N PRO A 205 23.96 0.76 0.90
CA PRO A 205 24.07 -0.10 2.09
C PRO A 205 23.36 0.53 3.31
N LEU A 206 22.85 -0.29 4.25
CA LEU A 206 22.19 0.21 5.47
C LEU A 206 23.20 0.87 6.43
N GLU A 207 24.47 0.49 6.36
CA GLU A 207 25.54 1.01 7.21
C GLU A 207 25.88 2.47 6.92
N GLU A 208 25.50 2.96 5.73
CA GLU A 208 25.79 4.32 5.25
C GLU A 208 24.63 5.31 5.48
N VAL A 209 23.51 4.84 6.04
CA VAL A 209 22.37 5.68 6.43
C VAL A 209 22.26 5.80 7.97
N SER A 210 21.60 6.85 8.46
CA SER A 210 21.39 7.09 9.90
C SER A 210 20.47 6.07 10.61
N LEU A 211 20.14 4.94 9.95
CA LEU A 211 19.25 3.90 10.46
C LEU A 211 19.93 2.91 11.43
N LYS A 212 21.25 2.96 11.59
CA LYS A 212 22.02 2.01 12.42
C LYS A 212 21.59 1.93 13.90
N GLY A 213 20.92 2.97 14.43
CA GLY A 213 20.41 2.99 15.81
C GLY A 213 18.96 2.55 15.98
N TRP A 214 18.27 2.19 14.88
CA TRP A 214 16.83 1.94 14.85
C TRP A 214 16.44 0.48 14.53
N ILE A 215 17.44 -0.35 14.21
CA ILE A 215 17.33 -1.79 13.91
C ILE A 215 17.96 -2.55 15.08
#